data_AF-A0A3D4QHH2-F1
#
_entry.id   AF-A0A3D4QHH2-F1
#
_cell.length_a   1.000
_cell.length_b   1.000
_cell.length_c   1.000
_cell.angle_alpha   90.00
_cell.angle_beta   90.00
_cell.angle_gamma   90.00
#
_symmetry.space_group_name_H-M   'P 1'
#
loop_
_entity.id
_entity.type
_entity.pdbx_description
1 polymer ?
#
loop_
_entity_poly.entity_id
_entity_poly.type
_entity_poly.pdbx_seq_one_letter_code
_entity_poly.pdbx_strand_id
1 'polypeptide(L)'
;ICAEHGVTITPQGGNTGLCGGAVAQGGVLVNMGRMNAVREIDPVNATMTVEAGCILKDIQDKAEAAGLLFPLSLAAEGTCQIGGNLSTNAGGIQVLRYGNARDLVLGLEVVTADGRVWNGLR
;
A
#
# COMPACT_ATOMS: atom_id res chain seq x y z
N ILE A 1 20.71 -11.71 -3.13
CA ILE A 1 21.32 -10.73 -2.18
C ILE A 1 20.86 -10.95 -0.73
N CYS A 2 19.79 -10.33 -0.21
CA CYS A 2 19.50 -10.42 1.23
C CYS A 2 19.24 -11.86 1.72
N ALA A 3 18.41 -12.61 0.99
CA ALA A 3 18.13 -14.02 1.30
C ALA A 3 19.41 -14.89 1.28
N GLU A 4 20.25 -14.69 0.27
CA GLU A 4 21.52 -15.39 0.09
C GLU A 4 22.54 -15.09 1.19
N HIS A 5 22.51 -13.88 1.77
CA HIS A 5 23.46 -13.42 2.78
C HIS A 5 22.87 -13.43 4.21
N GLY A 6 21.64 -13.93 4.40
CA GLY A 6 20.97 -13.94 5.70
C GLY A 6 20.70 -12.54 6.29
N VAL A 7 20.58 -11.51 5.44
CA VAL A 7 20.36 -10.12 5.89
C VAL A 7 18.86 -9.87 6.09
N THR A 8 18.48 -9.37 7.25
CA THR A 8 17.09 -9.03 7.57
C THR A 8 16.61 -7.82 6.75
N ILE A 9 15.32 -7.81 6.42
CA ILE A 9 14.67 -6.72 5.69
C ILE A 9 13.53 -6.16 6.52
N THR A 10 13.42 -4.83 6.58
CA THR A 10 12.25 -4.11 7.09
C THR A 10 11.61 -3.31 5.95
N PRO A 11 10.45 -3.71 5.42
CA PRO A 11 9.68 -2.89 4.50
C PRO A 11 9.14 -1.64 5.22
N GLN A 12 9.29 -0.47 4.60
CA GLN A 12 8.78 0.77 5.17
C GLN A 12 8.04 1.58 4.11
N GLY A 13 6.77 1.88 4.39
CA GLY A 13 5.97 2.84 3.64
C GLY A 13 6.09 4.25 4.22
N GLY A 14 4.97 4.92 4.47
CA GLY A 14 4.91 6.27 5.05
C GLY A 14 5.39 6.43 6.50
N ASN A 15 5.84 5.37 7.17
CA ASN A 15 6.30 5.38 8.57
C ASN A 15 5.29 5.98 9.58
N THR A 16 3.99 5.75 9.36
CA THR A 16 2.90 6.26 10.20
C THR A 16 2.30 5.20 11.14
N GLY A 17 2.91 4.02 11.22
CA GLY A 17 2.44 2.92 12.06
C GLY A 17 2.78 3.14 13.54
N LEU A 18 1.89 2.74 14.44
CA LEU A 18 1.99 3.05 15.88
C LEU A 18 2.48 1.89 16.75
N CYS A 19 2.83 0.75 16.17
CA CYS A 19 3.30 -0.45 16.88
C CYS A 19 4.80 -0.73 16.70
N GLY A 20 5.55 0.18 16.07
CA GLY A 20 6.99 0.02 15.82
C GLY A 20 7.37 -0.91 14.65
N GLY A 21 6.40 -1.56 13.99
CA GLY A 21 6.67 -2.54 12.92
C GLY A 21 7.34 -1.97 11.65
N ALA A 22 7.35 -0.65 11.48
CA ALA A 22 8.01 0.02 10.35
C ALA A 22 9.43 0.51 10.68
N VAL A 23 9.90 0.31 11.92
CA VAL A 23 11.23 0.77 12.37
C VAL A 23 12.22 -0.39 12.31
N ALA A 24 13.27 -0.25 11.51
CA ALA A 24 14.29 -1.28 11.38
C ALA A 24 15.11 -1.42 12.68
N GLN A 25 15.32 -2.66 13.14
CA GLN A 25 16.20 -2.98 14.28
C GLN A 25 17.59 -3.45 13.84
N GLY A 26 17.98 -3.10 12.61
CA GLY A 26 19.17 -3.59 11.91
C GLY A 26 18.83 -4.11 10.51
N GLY A 27 19.85 -4.48 9.74
CA GLY A 27 19.66 -4.97 8.36
C GLY A 27 19.29 -3.88 7.37
N VAL A 28 18.54 -4.25 6.34
CA VAL A 28 18.16 -3.36 5.23
C VAL A 28 16.74 -2.84 5.43
N LEU A 29 16.58 -1.52 5.37
CA LEU A 29 15.27 -0.89 5.26
C LEU A 29 14.92 -0.70 3.78
N VAL A 30 13.81 -1.29 3.34
CA VAL A 30 13.31 -1.17 1.96
C VAL A 30 12.21 -0.12 1.96
N ASN A 31 12.55 1.09 1.53
CA ASN A 31 11.62 2.20 1.44
C ASN A 31 10.80 2.12 0.14
N MET A 32 9.48 2.12 0.26
CA MET A 32 8.56 1.98 -0.88
C MET A 32 8.26 3.29 -1.60
N GLY A 33 8.64 4.46 -1.05
CA GLY A 33 8.18 5.77 -1.50
C GLY A 33 8.56 6.17 -2.92
N ARG A 34 9.51 5.48 -3.56
CA ARG A 34 9.82 5.66 -4.99
C ARG A 34 8.99 4.78 -5.93
N MET A 35 8.29 3.78 -5.40
CA MET A 35 7.31 2.97 -6.13
C MET A 35 5.92 3.61 -5.95
N ASN A 36 5.73 4.78 -6.58
CA ASN A 36 4.57 5.64 -6.37
C ASN A 36 3.78 5.93 -7.66
N ALA A 37 3.93 5.08 -8.69
CA ALA A 37 3.15 5.22 -9.91
C ALA A 37 1.72 4.71 -9.73
N VAL A 38 0.75 5.45 -10.30
CA VAL A 38 -0.58 4.90 -10.60
C VAL A 38 -0.49 4.33 -12.00
N ARG A 39 -0.58 3.01 -12.12
CA ARG A 39 -0.35 2.26 -13.37
C ARG A 39 -1.58 2.32 -14.28
N GLU A 40 -2.78 2.25 -13.70
CA GLU A 40 -4.03 2.19 -14.44
C GLU A 40 -5.21 2.67 -13.58
N ILE A 41 -6.19 3.30 -14.22
CA ILE A 41 -7.51 3.64 -13.65
C ILE A 41 -8.56 3.16 -14.65
N ASP A 42 -9.43 2.25 -14.25
CA ASP A 42 -10.57 1.78 -15.05
C ASP A 42 -11.87 2.33 -14.43
N PRO A 43 -12.46 3.38 -15.01
CA PRO A 43 -13.69 3.98 -14.49
C PRO A 43 -14.94 3.14 -14.75
N VAL A 44 -14.90 2.19 -15.70
CA VAL A 44 -16.05 1.33 -15.99
C VAL A 44 -16.19 0.27 -14.89
N ASN A 45 -15.07 -0.32 -14.48
CA ASN A 45 -15.03 -1.31 -13.39
C ASN A 45 -14.81 -0.69 -12.00
N ALA A 46 -14.54 0.61 -11.94
CA ALA A 46 -14.20 1.35 -10.71
C ALA A 46 -12.98 0.76 -9.98
N THR A 47 -11.93 0.43 -10.74
CA THR A 47 -10.69 -0.16 -10.21
C THR A 47 -9.47 0.72 -10.50
N MET A 48 -8.44 0.59 -9.67
CA MET A 48 -7.17 1.29 -9.84
C MET A 48 -6.01 0.36 -9.51
N THR A 49 -5.02 0.31 -10.40
CA THR A 49 -3.76 -0.39 -10.17
C THR A 49 -2.70 0.63 -9.75
N VAL A 50 -2.19 0.51 -8.53
CA VAL A 50 -1.22 1.44 -7.93
C VAL A 50 -0.02 0.72 -7.37
N GLU A 51 1.11 1.41 -7.33
CA GLU A 51 2.29 0.92 -6.65
C GLU A 51 2.21 1.11 -5.13
N ALA A 52 2.88 0.24 -4.38
CA ALA A 52 2.77 0.15 -2.92
C ALA A 52 3.17 1.44 -2.17
N GLY A 53 3.98 2.30 -2.78
CA GLY A 53 4.43 3.58 -2.23
C GLY A 53 3.55 4.77 -2.56
N CYS A 54 2.44 4.59 -3.30
CA CYS A 54 1.49 5.68 -3.53
C CYS A 54 0.90 6.16 -2.19
N ILE A 55 0.92 7.48 -1.97
CA ILE A 55 0.30 8.13 -0.80
C ILE A 55 -1.23 7.99 -0.93
N LEU A 56 -1.91 7.71 0.17
CA LEU A 56 -3.36 7.53 0.19
C LEU A 56 -4.10 8.74 -0.38
N LYS A 57 -3.69 9.95 -0.01
CA LYS A 57 -4.27 11.20 -0.53
C LYS A 57 -4.11 11.33 -2.06
N ASP A 58 -2.95 10.98 -2.62
CA ASP A 58 -2.73 11.03 -4.07
C ASP A 58 -3.63 10.04 -4.83
N ILE A 59 -3.91 8.87 -4.23
CA ILE A 59 -4.85 7.89 -4.78
C ILE A 59 -6.27 8.43 -4.77
N GLN A 60 -6.69 9.04 -3.66
CA GLN A 60 -8.01 9.67 -3.52
C GLN A 60 -8.19 10.78 -4.57
N ASP A 61 -7.20 11.67 -4.72
CA ASP A 61 -7.26 12.79 -5.66
C ASP A 61 -7.33 12.31 -7.13
N LYS A 62 -6.60 11.24 -7.46
CA LYS A 62 -6.67 10.63 -8.81
C LYS A 62 -7.99 9.92 -9.07
N ALA A 63 -8.56 9.26 -8.07
CA ALA A 63 -9.89 8.67 -8.18
C ALA A 63 -10.95 9.77 -8.39
N GLU A 64 -10.89 10.85 -7.61
CA GLU A 64 -11.80 12.00 -7.73
C GLU A 64 -11.69 12.67 -9.11
N ALA A 65 -10.46 12.86 -9.63
CA ALA A 65 -10.23 13.39 -10.97
C ALA A 65 -10.82 12.49 -12.08
N ALA A 66 -10.98 11.19 -11.82
CA ALA A 66 -11.64 10.24 -12.71
C ALA A 66 -13.17 10.12 -12.45
N GLY A 67 -13.73 10.94 -11.57
CA GLY A 67 -15.15 10.90 -11.19
C GLY A 67 -15.53 9.73 -10.28
N LEU A 68 -14.55 9.13 -9.59
CA LEU A 68 -14.70 8.00 -8.69
C LEU A 68 -14.42 8.41 -7.24
N LEU A 69 -14.72 7.51 -6.31
CA LEU A 69 -14.35 7.63 -4.90
C LEU A 69 -13.42 6.48 -4.52
N PHE A 70 -12.23 6.80 -3.99
CA PHE A 70 -11.44 5.85 -3.21
C PHE A 70 -11.81 6.01 -1.73
N PRO A 71 -12.50 5.05 -1.10
CA PRO A 71 -13.23 5.30 0.15
C PRO A 71 -12.41 5.18 1.43
N LEU A 72 -11.18 4.64 1.38
CA LEU A 72 -10.34 4.55 2.57
C LEU A 72 -9.88 5.96 2.98
N SER A 73 -10.19 6.37 4.20
CA SER A 73 -9.73 7.65 4.78
C SER A 73 -9.40 7.51 6.26
N LEU A 74 -8.25 8.05 6.65
CA LEU A 74 -7.68 7.96 7.99
C LEU A 74 -6.74 9.15 8.25
N ALA A 75 -6.47 9.46 9.52
CA ALA A 75 -5.80 10.71 9.91
C ALA A 75 -4.42 10.94 9.26
N ALA A 76 -3.74 9.88 8.85
CA ALA A 76 -2.42 9.91 8.22
C ALA A 76 -2.48 9.90 6.67
N GLU A 77 -3.62 10.15 6.04
CA GLU A 77 -3.81 10.01 4.58
C GLU A 77 -2.82 10.83 3.71
N GLY A 78 -2.32 11.96 4.22
CA GLY A 78 -1.29 12.76 3.55
C GLY A 78 0.13 12.20 3.61
N THR A 79 0.37 11.06 4.27
CA THR A 79 1.72 10.47 4.40
C THR A 79 1.71 8.94 4.33
N CYS A 80 0.68 8.29 4.86
CA CYS A 80 0.57 6.84 4.76
C CYS A 80 0.48 6.39 3.28
N GLN A 81 1.06 5.23 3.01
CA GLN A 81 1.14 4.67 1.66
C GLN A 81 0.31 3.39 1.57
N ILE A 82 -0.23 3.13 0.39
CA ILE A 82 -1.23 2.08 0.17
C ILE A 82 -0.72 0.68 0.54
N GLY A 83 0.56 0.37 0.26
CA GLY A 83 1.18 -0.89 0.67
C GLY A 83 1.24 -1.04 2.20
N GLY A 84 1.47 0.07 2.91
CA GLY A 84 1.39 0.12 4.37
C GLY A 84 -0.04 -0.08 4.87
N ASN A 85 -1.02 0.60 4.26
CA ASN A 85 -2.43 0.43 4.61
C ASN A 85 -2.88 -1.03 4.45
N LEU A 86 -2.48 -1.69 3.36
CA LEU A 86 -2.79 -3.11 3.12
C LEU A 86 -2.08 -4.03 4.12
N SER A 87 -0.79 -3.78 4.39
CA SER A 87 0.01 -4.57 5.34
C SER A 87 -0.55 -4.55 6.76
N THR A 88 -1.13 -3.41 7.17
CA THR A 88 -1.73 -3.26 8.51
C THR A 88 -3.23 -3.55 8.53
N ASN A 89 -3.84 -3.91 7.39
CA ASN A 89 -5.28 -3.95 7.19
C ASN A 89 -5.99 -2.69 7.75
N ALA A 90 -5.52 -1.52 7.32
CA ALA A 90 -5.96 -0.25 7.85
C ALA A 90 -7.47 -0.08 7.74
N GLY A 91 -8.09 0.31 8.85
CA GLY A 91 -9.44 0.87 8.85
C GLY A 91 -9.40 2.38 8.66
N GLY A 92 -10.54 3.01 8.89
CA GLY A 92 -10.68 4.45 8.74
C GLY A 92 -12.03 4.94 9.23
N ILE A 93 -12.28 6.23 9.08
CA ILE A 93 -13.53 6.86 9.52
C ILE A 93 -14.75 6.38 8.73
N GLN A 94 -14.55 5.80 7.55
CA GLN A 94 -15.61 5.30 6.67
C GLN A 94 -15.78 3.77 6.69
N VAL A 95 -15.13 3.07 7.62
CA VAL A 95 -15.09 1.60 7.66
C VAL A 95 -16.48 0.95 7.74
N LEU A 96 -17.45 1.60 8.40
CA LEU A 96 -18.81 1.09 8.52
C LEU A 96 -19.56 1.04 7.18
N ARG A 97 -19.17 1.88 6.21
CA ARG A 97 -19.82 1.96 4.90
C ARG A 97 -19.08 1.17 3.83
N TYR A 98 -17.76 1.17 3.85
CA TYR A 98 -16.93 0.65 2.76
C TYR A 98 -15.96 -0.46 3.17
N GLY A 99 -15.93 -0.83 4.46
CA GLY A 99 -14.98 -1.81 4.96
C GLY A 99 -13.56 -1.24 5.18
N ASN A 100 -12.64 -2.13 5.52
CA ASN A 100 -11.22 -1.83 5.74
C ASN A 100 -10.41 -2.03 4.44
N ALA A 101 -9.10 -1.86 4.50
CA ALA A 101 -8.22 -2.02 3.33
C ALA A 101 -8.34 -3.39 2.64
N ARG A 102 -8.63 -4.48 3.38
CA ARG A 102 -8.87 -5.81 2.80
C ARG A 102 -10.17 -5.88 2.00
N ASP A 103 -11.19 -5.11 2.37
CA ASP A 103 -12.46 -5.09 1.64
C ASP A 103 -12.34 -4.33 0.30
N LEU A 104 -11.27 -3.55 0.12
CA LEU A 104 -11.01 -2.71 -1.05
C LEU A 104 -9.98 -3.28 -2.03
N VAL A 105 -9.36 -4.42 -1.72
CA VAL A 105 -8.29 -5.01 -2.56
C VAL A 105 -8.82 -6.14 -3.43
N LEU A 106 -8.52 -6.07 -4.73
CA LEU A 106 -8.90 -7.10 -5.72
C LEU A 106 -7.75 -8.06 -6.04
N GLY A 107 -6.51 -7.61 -5.91
CA GLY A 107 -5.30 -8.37 -6.22
C GLY A 107 -4.05 -7.69 -5.67
N LEU A 108 -2.96 -8.44 -5.55
CA LEU A 108 -1.66 -7.93 -5.10
C LEU A 108 -0.53 -8.51 -5.95
N GLU A 109 0.56 -7.77 -6.07
CA GLU A 109 1.85 -8.26 -6.53
C GLU A 109 2.82 -8.21 -5.33
N VAL A 110 3.41 -9.34 -4.96
CA VAL A 110 4.19 -9.49 -3.72
C VAL A 110 5.54 -10.15 -4.02
N VAL A 111 6.61 -9.56 -3.51
CA VAL A 111 7.94 -10.19 -3.48
C VAL A 111 8.12 -10.89 -2.14
N THR A 112 8.31 -12.22 -2.17
CA THR A 112 8.53 -13.03 -0.96
C THR A 112 9.97 -12.92 -0.47
N ALA A 113 10.24 -13.39 0.75
CA ALA A 113 11.55 -13.27 1.39
C ALA A 113 12.71 -13.91 0.59
N ASP A 114 12.42 -14.94 -0.22
CA ASP A 114 13.36 -15.60 -1.12
C ASP A 114 13.46 -14.95 -2.52
N GLY A 115 12.77 -13.83 -2.73
CA GLY A 115 12.81 -13.04 -3.96
C GLY A 115 11.86 -13.49 -5.06
N ARG A 116 11.02 -14.51 -4.85
CA ARG A 116 9.98 -14.88 -5.83
C ARG A 116 8.91 -13.79 -5.91
N VAL A 117 8.44 -13.54 -7.13
CA VAL A 117 7.30 -12.66 -7.39
C VAL A 117 6.04 -13.51 -7.44
N TRP A 118 5.12 -13.27 -6.52
CA TRP A 118 3.75 -13.74 -6.60
C TRP A 118 2.90 -12.65 -7.24
N ASN A 119 2.32 -12.91 -8.40
CA ASN A 119 1.46 -11.97 -9.11
C ASN A 119 0.01 -12.47 -9.06
N GLY A 120 -0.83 -11.76 -8.31
CA GLY A 120 -2.27 -11.96 -8.22
C GLY A 120 -3.08 -10.74 -8.67
N LEU A 121 -2.48 -9.82 -9.44
CA LEU A 121 -3.25 -8.76 -10.11
C LEU A 121 -4.15 -9.41 -11.16
N ARG A 122 -5.42 -8.98 -11.24
CA ARG A 122 -6.46 -9.53 -12.12
C ARG A 122 -7.21 -8.42 -12.83
#